data_AF-A0A7C4KRQ0-F1
#
_entry.id   AF-A0A7C4KRQ0-F1
#
_cell.length_a   1.000
_cell.length_b   1.000
_cell.length_c   1.000
_cell.angle_alpha   90.00
_cell.angle_beta   90.00
_cell.angle_gamma   90.00
#
_symmetry.space_group_name_H-M   'P 1'
#
loop_
_entity.id
_entity.type
_entity.pdbx_description
1 polymer ?
#
loop_
_entity_poly.entity_id
_entity_poly.type
_entity_poly.pdbx_seq_one_letter_code
_entity_poly.pdbx_strand_id
1 'polypeptide(L)'
;MAELLRKAMNWRAQLDAGEASNQADIARREGITRARVTQVMSLLRLAPDIQRHILSLPDAVRRPAITERVLRPIARLDHIQEQVDKFRKTISCADKI
;
A
#
# COMPACT_ATOMS: atom_id res chain seq x y z
N MET A 1 6.20 4.27 -3.80
CA MET A 1 5.07 3.70 -3.03
C MET A 1 3.72 4.03 -3.65
N ALA A 2 3.50 5.28 -4.10
CA ALA A 2 2.29 5.69 -4.82
C ALA A 2 1.92 4.69 -5.94
N GLU A 3 2.89 4.30 -6.76
CA GLU A 3 2.66 3.33 -7.84
C GLU A 3 2.15 1.96 -7.38
N LEU A 4 2.67 1.42 -6.28
CA LEU A 4 2.17 0.16 -5.73
C LEU A 4 0.73 0.29 -5.21
N LEU A 5 0.40 1.44 -4.61
CA LEU A 5 -0.96 1.70 -4.14
C LEU A 5 -1.93 1.87 -5.32
N ARG A 6 -1.55 2.60 -6.38
CA ARG A 6 -2.33 2.69 -7.63
C ARG A 6 -2.54 1.32 -8.25
N LYS A 7 -1.50 0.49 -8.30
CA LYS A 7 -1.60 -0.89 -8.79
C LYS A 7 -2.58 -1.72 -7.97
N ALA A 8 -2.52 -1.61 -6.64
CA ALA A 8 -3.48 -2.28 -5.76
C ALA A 8 -4.92 -1.83 -6.03
N MET A 9 -5.15 -0.52 -6.22
CA MET A 9 -6.47 0.02 -6.56
C MET A 9 -6.98 -0.51 -7.91
N ASN A 10 -6.10 -0.58 -8.92
CA ASN A 10 -6.42 -1.16 -10.23
C ASN A 10 -6.78 -2.65 -10.12
N TRP A 11 -5.99 -3.44 -9.41
CA TRP A 11 -6.29 -4.86 -9.18
C TRP A 11 -7.59 -5.08 -8.41
N ARG A 12 -7.90 -4.21 -7.45
CA ARG A 12 -9.20 -4.22 -6.76
C ARG A 12 -10.34 -3.98 -7.74
N ALA A 13 -10.22 -2.98 -8.61
CA ALA A 13 -11.22 -2.71 -9.64
C ALA A 13 -11.39 -3.90 -10.60
N GLN A 14 -10.31 -4.56 -11.03
CA GLN A 14 -10.39 -5.77 -11.87
C GLN A 14 -11.12 -6.93 -11.18
N LEU A 15 -10.90 -7.13 -9.88
CA LEU A 15 -11.62 -8.14 -9.10
C LEU A 15 -13.11 -7.79 -8.98
N ASP A 16 -13.41 -6.53 -8.67
CA ASP A 16 -14.78 -6.06 -8.47
C ASP A 16 -15.58 -6.08 -9.80
N ALA A 17 -14.91 -5.83 -10.93
CA ALA A 17 -15.49 -5.94 -12.28
C ALA A 17 -15.55 -7.38 -12.82
N GLY A 18 -15.00 -8.37 -12.11
CA GLY A 18 -14.92 -9.76 -12.58
C GLY A 18 -13.89 -10.00 -13.71
N GLU A 19 -13.11 -8.98 -14.09
CA GLU A 19 -12.05 -9.09 -15.08
C GLU A 19 -10.93 -10.01 -14.60
N ALA A 20 -10.67 -10.06 -13.29
CA ALA A 20 -9.78 -11.03 -12.65
C ALA A 20 -10.59 -11.91 -11.68
N SER A 21 -10.38 -13.22 -11.77
CA SER A 21 -11.16 -14.17 -10.94
C SER A 21 -10.69 -14.24 -9.48
N ASN A 22 -9.40 -13.99 -9.22
CA ASN A 22 -8.81 -13.96 -7.88
C ASN A 22 -7.38 -13.40 -7.93
N GLN A 23 -6.73 -13.27 -6.76
CA GLN A 23 -5.35 -12.79 -6.67
C GLN A 23 -4.31 -13.69 -7.36
N ALA A 24 -4.56 -14.99 -7.53
CA ALA A 24 -3.65 -15.87 -8.27
C ALA A 24 -3.73 -15.59 -9.78
N ASP A 25 -4.91 -15.22 -10.28
CA ASP A 25 -5.09 -14.78 -11.65
C ASP A 25 -4.33 -13.47 -11.94
N ILE A 26 -4.45 -12.49 -11.05
CA ILE A 26 -3.65 -11.26 -11.09
C ILE A 26 -2.15 -11.60 -11.10
N ALA A 27 -1.70 -12.49 -10.20
CA ALA A 27 -0.30 -12.87 -10.09
C ALA A 27 0.24 -13.44 -11.41
N ARG A 28 -0.52 -14.31 -12.09
CA ARG A 28 -0.17 -14.86 -13.39
C ARG A 28 -0.07 -13.79 -14.48
N ARG A 29 -1.06 -12.89 -14.57
CA ARG A 29 -1.07 -11.80 -15.57
C ARG A 29 0.09 -10.83 -15.40
N GLU A 30 0.46 -10.58 -14.15
CA GLU A 30 1.52 -9.64 -13.77
C GLU A 30 2.92 -10.26 -13.76
N GLY A 31 3.02 -11.58 -13.95
CA GLY A 31 4.31 -12.30 -13.91
C GLY A 31 4.98 -12.27 -12.53
N ILE A 32 4.22 -12.15 -11.45
CA ILE A 32 4.74 -12.07 -10.08
C ILE A 32 4.14 -13.16 -9.18
N THR A 33 4.72 -13.35 -8.00
CA THR A 33 4.19 -14.33 -7.04
C THR A 33 2.87 -13.86 -6.44
N ARG A 34 2.02 -14.82 -6.07
CA ARG A 34 0.79 -14.55 -5.31
C ARG A 34 1.08 -13.79 -4.01
N ALA A 35 2.16 -14.14 -3.32
CA ALA A 35 2.59 -13.45 -2.11
C ALA A 35 2.85 -11.96 -2.35
N ARG A 36 3.45 -11.61 -3.50
CA ARG A 36 3.67 -10.21 -3.89
C ARG A 36 2.36 -9.47 -4.13
N VAL A 37 1.41 -10.10 -4.82
CA VAL A 37 0.06 -9.53 -5.00
C VAL A 37 -0.59 -9.26 -3.65
N THR A 38 -0.57 -10.23 -2.74
CA THR A 38 -1.14 -10.07 -1.40
C THR A 38 -0.48 -8.94 -0.62
N GLN A 39 0.85 -8.81 -0.69
CA GLN A 39 1.57 -7.72 -0.04
C GLN A 39 1.15 -6.35 -0.56
N VAL A 40 1.06 -6.20 -1.87
CA VAL A 40 0.66 -4.93 -2.49
C VAL A 40 -0.82 -4.61 -2.22
N MET A 41 -1.70 -5.61 -2.33
CA MET A 41 -3.12 -5.47 -1.98
C MET A 41 -3.33 -5.10 -0.51
N SER A 42 -2.43 -5.51 0.39
CA SER A 42 -2.52 -5.13 1.80
C SER A 42 -2.44 -3.61 2.03
N LEU A 43 -1.87 -2.84 1.09
CA LEU A 43 -1.83 -1.38 1.17
C LEU A 43 -3.23 -0.75 1.15
N LEU A 44 -4.23 -1.43 0.58
CA LEU A 44 -5.63 -0.95 0.58
C LEU A 44 -6.27 -1.00 1.98
N ARG A 45 -5.65 -1.69 2.94
CA ARG A 45 -6.10 -1.72 4.34
C ARG A 45 -5.60 -0.52 5.15
N LEU A 46 -4.72 0.31 4.57
CA LEU A 46 -4.26 1.53 5.22
C LEU A 46 -5.43 2.51 5.38
N ALA A 47 -5.39 3.30 6.45
CA ALA A 47 -6.34 4.39 6.66
C ALA A 47 -6.40 5.29 5.42
N PRO A 48 -7.60 5.78 5.03
CA PRO A 48 -7.77 6.63 3.85
C PRO A 48 -6.81 7.83 3.82
N ASP A 49 -6.55 8.43 4.96
CA ASP A 49 -5.64 9.57 5.12
C ASP A 49 -4.19 9.21 4.76
N ILE A 50 -3.74 8.02 5.16
CA ILE A 50 -2.41 7.50 4.84
C ILE A 50 -2.31 7.20 3.34
N GLN A 51 -3.36 6.62 2.75
CA GLN A 51 -3.43 6.37 1.31
C GLN A 51 -3.32 7.68 0.51
N ARG A 52 -4.10 8.70 0.88
CA ARG A 52 -4.05 10.03 0.24
C ARG A 52 -2.67 10.66 0.37
N HIS A 53 -2.05 10.57 1.55
CA HIS A 53 -0.68 11.05 1.73
C HIS A 53 0.29 10.34 0.78
N ILE A 54 0.26 9.00 0.73
CA ILE A 54 1.13 8.21 -0.17
C ILE A 54 0.93 8.60 -1.65
N LEU A 55 -0.32 8.82 -2.08
CA LEU A 55 -0.65 9.20 -3.46
C LEU A 55 -0.24 10.64 -3.80
N SER A 56 -0.15 11.53 -2.80
CA SER A 56 0.29 12.91 -2.98
C SER A 56 1.81 13.08 -3.12
N LEU A 57 2.59 12.03 -2.84
CA LEU A 57 4.04 12.10 -2.91
C LEU A 57 4.52 12.09 -4.37
N PRO A 58 5.48 12.94 -4.77
CA PRO A 58 6.07 12.90 -6.10
C PRO A 58 6.86 11.61 -6.31
N ASP A 59 6.74 10.99 -7.49
CA ASP A 59 7.39 9.71 -7.82
C ASP A 59 8.94 9.79 -7.78
N ALA A 60 9.51 10.99 -7.96
CA ALA A 60 10.95 11.23 -7.90
C ALA A 60 11.53 11.21 -6.47
N VAL A 61 10.69 11.30 -5.43
CA VAL A 61 11.18 11.39 -4.04
C VAL A 61 11.22 10.00 -3.44
N ARG A 62 12.41 9.37 -3.45
CA ARG A 62 12.67 8.20 -2.60
C ARG A 62 12.67 8.63 -1.13
N ARG A 63 11.54 8.44 -0.45
CA ARG A 63 11.41 8.61 1.00
C ARG A 63 11.84 7.31 1.70
N PRO A 64 13.03 7.22 2.33
CA PRO A 64 13.44 6.01 3.05
C PRO A 64 12.46 5.66 4.19
N ALA A 65 11.72 6.64 4.69
CA ALA A 65 10.67 6.48 5.71
C ALA A 65 9.46 5.67 5.23
N ILE A 66 9.07 5.82 3.96
CA ILE A 66 7.80 5.30 3.43
C ILE A 66 8.13 4.14 2.49
N THR A 67 8.38 2.99 3.11
CA THR A 67 8.62 1.72 2.41
C THR A 67 7.51 0.73 2.70
N GLU A 68 7.31 -0.24 1.83
CA GLU A 68 6.34 -1.31 2.06
C GLU A 68 6.60 -2.06 3.38
N ARG A 69 7.87 -2.29 3.73
CA ARG A 69 8.25 -2.94 4.99
C ARG A 69 7.71 -2.19 6.21
N VAL A 70 7.72 -0.87 6.17
CA VAL A 70 7.18 0.01 7.21
C VAL A 70 5.65 0.02 7.22
N LEU A 71 5.04 0.03 6.03
CA LEU A 71 3.58 0.16 5.90
C LEU A 71 2.82 -1.14 6.22
N ARG A 72 3.41 -2.32 5.97
CA ARG A 72 2.72 -3.61 6.19
C ARG A 72 2.26 -3.84 7.63
N PRO A 73 3.05 -3.57 8.69
CA PRO A 73 2.57 -3.64 10.06
C PRO A 73 1.43 -2.66 10.34
N ILE A 74 1.50 -1.45 9.77
CA ILE A 74 0.46 -0.42 9.95
C ILE A 74 -0.86 -0.88 9.32
N ALA A 75 -0.81 -1.44 8.11
CA ALA A 75 -1.97 -1.98 7.41
C ALA A 75 -2.65 -3.17 8.11
N ARG A 76 -2.01 -3.76 9.14
CA ARG A 76 -2.55 -4.86 9.93
C ARG A 76 -3.27 -4.40 11.20
N LEU A 77 -3.15 -3.13 11.58
CA LEU A 77 -3.86 -2.59 12.75
C LEU A 77 -5.34 -2.41 12.39
N ASP A 78 -6.22 -2.81 13.30
CA ASP A 78 -7.67 -2.78 13.07
C ASP A 78 -8.26 -1.39 13.23
N HIS A 79 -7.68 -0.55 14.10
CA HIS A 79 -8.15 0.80 14.36
C HIS A 79 -7.47 1.85 13.47
N ILE A 80 -8.26 2.62 12.75
CA ILE A 80 -7.80 3.72 11.87
C ILE A 80 -6.91 4.71 12.63
N GLN A 81 -7.28 5.07 13.87
CA GLN A 81 -6.51 6.02 14.67
C GLN A 81 -5.11 5.50 15.00
N GLU A 82 -4.98 4.22 15.37
CA GLU A 82 -3.69 3.60 15.65
C GLU A 82 -2.80 3.56 14.39
N GLN A 83 -3.40 3.33 13.22
CA GLN A 83 -2.68 3.40 11.96
C GLN A 83 -2.09 4.79 11.73
N VAL A 84 -2.92 5.83 11.87
CA VAL A 84 -2.51 7.22 11.66
C VAL A 84 -1.42 7.62 12.65
N ASP A 85 -1.56 7.26 13.93
CA ASP A 85 -0.58 7.58 14.96
C ASP A 85 0.77 6.88 14.72
N LYS A 86 0.74 5.59 14.36
CA LYS A 86 1.95 4.83 14.04
C LYS A 86 2.63 5.36 12.77
N PHE A 87 1.84 5.73 11.77
CA PHE A 87 2.33 6.32 10.53
C PHE A 87 3.02 7.67 10.79
N ARG A 88 2.36 8.57 11.53
CA ARG A 88 2.91 9.88 11.94
C ARG A 88 4.24 9.75 12.69
N LYS A 89 4.31 8.83 13.65
CA LYS A 89 5.56 8.54 14.38
C LYS A 89 6.69 8.09 13.45
N THR A 90 6.36 7.32 12.41
CA THR A 90 7.36 6.78 11.49
C THR A 90 7.90 7.85 10.53
N ILE A 91 7.03 8.71 10.00
CA ILE A 91 7.46 9.82 9.13
C ILE A 91 8.21 10.91 9.92
N SER A 92 7.77 11.22 11.15
CA SER A 92 8.41 12.24 11.99
C SER A 92 9.82 11.87 12.45
N CYS A 93 10.10 10.58 12.70
CA CYS A 93 11.45 10.12 13.01
C CYS A 93 12.41 10.14 11.81
N ALA A 94 11.89 10.16 10.58
CA ALA A 94 12.70 10.07 9.37
C ALA A 94 13.07 11.42 8.75
N ASP A 95 12.37 12.50 9.13
CA ASP A 95 12.69 13.88 8.72
C ASP A 95 13.72 14.57 9.67
N LYS A 96 14.30 13.83 10.64
CA LYS A 96 15.31 14.33 11.60
C LYS A 96 16.78 14.07 11.17
N ILE A 97 17.12 14.24 9.89
CA ILE A 97 18.52 14.17 9.41
C ILE A 97 18.87 15.45 8.68
#